data_AF-A0A7X7P090-F1
#
_entry.id   AF-A0A7X7P090-F1
#
_cell.length_a   1.000
_cell.length_b   1.000
_cell.length_c   1.000
_cell.angle_alpha   90.00
_cell.angle_beta   90.00
_cell.angle_gamma   90.00
#
_symmetry.space_group_name_H-M   'P 1'
#
loop_
_entity.id
_entity.type
_entity.pdbx_description
1 polymer ?
#
loop_
_entity_poly.entity_id
_entity_poly.type
_entity_poly.pdbx_seq_one_letter_code
_entity_poly.pdbx_strand_id
1 'polypeptide(L)'
;EIFKRQAEELIKRFLAGNQGISELVLLVNPRDVSKMIGSHRQNIAYLKKRFNLHKVKVKADPEMGLDTIRLGINEPFSLSRNDYIDDRYNWEHFLD
;
A
#
# COMPACT_ATOMS: atom_id res chain seq x y z
N GLU A 1 -9.14 -3.39 -8.59
CA GLU A 1 -8.35 -2.14 -8.52
C GLU A 1 -6.95 -2.46 -7.96
N ILE A 2 -5.88 -2.06 -8.65
CA ILE A 2 -4.49 -2.48 -8.37
C ILE A 2 -3.93 -1.82 -7.10
N PHE A 3 -4.10 -0.50 -6.95
CA PHE A 3 -3.62 0.26 -5.78
C PHE A 3 -4.15 -0.28 -4.46
N LYS A 4 -5.42 -0.70 -4.43
CA LYS A 4 -6.03 -1.35 -3.25
C LYS A 4 -5.26 -2.60 -2.82
N ARG A 5 -4.91 -3.46 -3.78
CA ARG A 5 -4.20 -4.73 -3.52
C ARG A 5 -2.75 -4.48 -3.13
N GLN A 6 -2.06 -3.58 -3.81
CA GLN A 6 -0.68 -3.20 -3.46
C GLN A 6 -0.60 -2.62 -2.04
N ALA A 7 -1.51 -1.71 -1.68
CA ALA A 7 -1.55 -1.16 -0.33
C ALA A 7 -1.92 -2.21 0.73
N GLU A 8 -2.84 -3.13 0.43
CA GLU A 8 -3.15 -4.23 1.33
C GLU A 8 -1.90 -5.07 1.62
N GLU A 9 -1.17 -5.46 0.59
CA GLU A 9 0.03 -6.28 0.74
C GLU A 9 1.14 -5.53 1.50
N LEU A 10 1.37 -4.26 1.17
CA LEU A 10 2.34 -3.41 1.86
C LEU A 10 2.02 -3.29 3.36
N ILE A 11 0.75 -3.02 3.71
CA ILE A 11 0.32 -2.87 5.10
C ILE A 11 0.40 -4.21 5.84
N LYS A 12 0.01 -5.31 5.19
CA LYS A 12 0.09 -6.65 5.76
C LYS A 12 1.53 -7.02 6.13
N ARG A 13 2.49 -6.80 5.22
CA ARG A 13 3.92 -7.04 5.47
C ARG A 13 4.45 -6.18 6.61
N PHE A 14 4.06 -4.91 6.65
CA PHE A 14 4.49 -3.99 7.69
C PHE A 14 3.94 -4.35 9.08
N LEU A 15 2.65 -4.67 9.19
CA LEU A 15 2.01 -5.03 10.46
C LEU A 15 2.43 -6.41 10.98
N ALA A 16 2.91 -7.32 10.12
CA ALA A 16 3.46 -8.60 10.56
C ALA A 16 4.66 -8.43 11.52
N GLY A 17 5.41 -7.32 11.39
CA GLY A 17 6.51 -6.97 12.29
C GLY A 17 6.17 -5.91 13.34
N ASN A 18 4.96 -5.32 13.32
CA ASN A 18 4.62 -4.16 14.13
C ASN A 18 3.19 -4.26 14.70
N GLN A 19 3.08 -4.46 16.02
CA GLN A 19 1.79 -4.49 16.71
C GLN A 19 1.40 -3.10 17.25
N GLY A 20 0.10 -2.89 17.44
CA GLY A 20 -0.44 -1.69 18.10
C GLY A 20 -0.52 -0.43 17.23
N ILE A 21 -0.22 -0.52 15.93
CA ILE A 21 -0.33 0.61 15.01
C ILE A 21 -1.79 0.84 14.65
N SER A 22 -2.31 2.02 14.99
CA SER A 22 -3.69 2.43 14.72
C SER A 22 -3.82 3.46 13.59
N GLU A 23 -2.70 4.07 13.17
CA GLU A 23 -2.67 5.07 12.12
C GLU A 23 -1.56 4.80 11.09
N LEU A 24 -1.89 4.94 9.81
CA LEU A 24 -0.92 4.82 8.71
C LEU A 24 -0.98 6.03 7.77
N VAL A 25 0.17 6.33 7.16
CA VAL A 25 0.31 7.27 6.06
C VAL A 25 0.81 6.49 4.85
N LEU A 26 0.14 6.63 3.71
CA LEU A 26 0.59 6.11 2.42
C LEU A 26 1.08 7.28 1.57
N LEU A 27 2.31 7.17 1.07
CA LEU A 27 2.92 8.09 0.13
C LEU A 27 2.77 7.54 -1.28
N VAL A 28 2.37 8.39 -2.21
CA VAL A 28 2.21 8.06 -3.64
C VAL A 28 2.60 9.25 -4.51
N ASN A 29 2.87 9.00 -5.80
CA ASN A 29 3.03 10.08 -6.77
C ASN A 29 1.76 10.96 -6.81
N PRO A 30 1.87 12.30 -6.97
CA PRO A 30 0.72 13.19 -7.08
C PRO A 30 -0.34 12.75 -8.10
N ARG A 31 0.09 12.16 -9.23
CA ARG A 31 -0.80 11.67 -10.30
C ARG A 31 -1.62 10.43 -9.92
N ASP A 32 -1.22 9.75 -8.85
CA ASP A 32 -1.81 8.48 -8.42
C ASP A 32 -2.68 8.61 -7.17
N VAL A 33 -2.75 9.80 -6.56
CA VAL A 33 -3.54 10.05 -5.34
C VAL A 33 -4.99 9.60 -5.50
N SER A 34 -5.65 9.98 -6.60
CA SER A 34 -7.03 9.60 -6.85
C SER A 34 -7.22 8.09 -7.04
N LYS A 35 -6.24 7.41 -7.67
CA LYS A 35 -6.25 5.95 -7.83
C LYS A 35 -6.04 5.23 -6.49
N MET A 36 -5.15 5.76 -5.65
CA MET A 36 -4.92 5.24 -4.31
C MET A 36 -6.17 5.40 -3.44
N ILE A 37 -6.80 6.58 -3.44
CA ILE A 37 -8.01 6.84 -2.66
C ILE A 37 -9.19 5.99 -3.17
N GLY A 38 -9.31 5.82 -4.49
CA GLY A 38 -10.42 5.15 -5.15
C GLY A 38 -11.70 6.01 -5.17
N SER A 39 -12.67 5.61 -6.00
CA SER A 39 -13.97 6.30 -6.05
C SER A 39 -14.64 6.29 -4.66
N HIS A 40 -15.23 7.42 -4.27
CA HIS A 40 -15.82 7.62 -2.93
C HIS A 40 -14.93 7.17 -1.76
N ARG A 41 -13.60 7.23 -1.92
CA ARG A 41 -12.63 6.79 -0.90
C ARG A 41 -12.74 5.30 -0.52
N GLN A 42 -13.28 4.48 -1.41
CA GLN A 42 -13.57 3.06 -1.15
C GLN A 42 -12.33 2.27 -0.73
N ASN A 43 -11.16 2.58 -1.29
CA ASN A 43 -9.92 1.87 -0.98
C ASN A 43 -9.47 2.19 0.46
N ILE A 44 -9.63 3.44 0.89
CA ILE A 44 -9.31 3.86 2.25
C ILE A 44 -10.25 3.21 3.27
N ALA A 45 -11.56 3.18 2.97
CA ALA A 45 -12.53 2.52 3.83
C ALA A 45 -12.24 1.02 3.96
N TYR A 46 -11.89 0.37 2.85
CA TYR A 46 -11.47 -1.02 2.81
C TYR A 46 -10.25 -1.29 3.70
N LEU A 47 -9.15 -0.54 3.52
CA LEU A 47 -7.92 -0.74 4.27
C LEU A 47 -8.12 -0.50 5.78
N LYS A 48 -8.88 0.54 6.15
CA LYS A 48 -9.25 0.79 7.55
C LYS A 48 -9.96 -0.40 8.17
N LYS A 49 -11.00 -0.91 7.50
CA LYS A 49 -11.79 -2.05 7.99
C LYS A 49 -10.95 -3.33 8.05
N ARG A 50 -10.15 -3.59 7.02
CA ARG A 50 -9.35 -4.81 6.88
C ARG A 50 -8.30 -4.97 7.98
N PHE A 51 -7.65 -3.87 8.35
CA PHE A 51 -6.54 -3.87 9.32
C PHE A 51 -6.90 -3.24 10.67
N ASN A 52 -8.19 -3.00 10.93
CA ASN A 52 -8.68 -2.34 12.14
C ASN A 52 -7.96 -1.01 12.46
N LEU A 53 -7.68 -0.22 11.42
CA LEU A 53 -6.97 1.05 11.57
C LEU A 53 -7.96 2.17 11.87
N HIS A 54 -7.66 2.97 12.89
CA HIS A 54 -8.40 4.20 13.19
C HIS A 54 -8.27 5.19 12.03
N LYS A 55 -7.07 5.27 11.42
CA LYS A 55 -6.77 6.27 10.38
C LYS A 55 -5.83 5.74 9.30
N VAL A 56 -6.17 6.07 8.05
CA VAL A 56 -5.29 5.91 6.89
C VAL A 56 -5.29 7.25 6.15
N LYS A 57 -4.13 7.88 6.06
CA LYS A 57 -3.90 9.11 5.28
C LYS A 57 -3.19 8.76 3.98
N VAL A 58 -3.51 9.48 2.91
CA VAL A 58 -2.75 9.46 1.67
C VAL A 58 -2.09 10.82 1.52
N LYS A 59 -0.79 10.86 1.27
CA LYS A 59 -0.05 12.07 0.94
C LYS A 59 0.63 11.91 -0.41
N ALA A 60 0.65 13.00 -1.17
CA ALA A 60 1.43 13.08 -2.39
C ALA A 60 2.89 13.33 -2.05
N ASP A 61 3.79 12.64 -2.73
CA ASP A 61 5.22 12.83 -2.68
C ASP A 61 5.74 12.92 -4.13
N PRO A 62 6.20 14.10 -4.60
CA PRO A 62 6.68 14.29 -5.97
C PRO A 62 7.89 13.43 -6.36
N GLU A 63 8.65 12.94 -5.38
CA GLU A 63 9.84 12.10 -5.62
C GLU A 63 9.46 10.63 -5.87
N MET A 64 8.20 10.25 -5.62
CA MET A 64 7.71 8.90 -5.87
C MET A 64 7.54 8.63 -7.36
N GLY A 65 8.02 7.46 -7.80
CA GLY A 65 7.67 6.92 -9.11
C GLY A 65 6.17 6.68 -9.25
N LEU A 66 5.67 6.70 -10.49
CA LEU A 66 4.28 6.33 -10.79
C LEU A 66 3.99 4.89 -10.37
N ASP A 67 2.73 4.61 -10.03
CA ASP A 67 2.23 3.28 -9.62
C ASP A 67 2.99 2.67 -8.42
N THR A 68 3.63 3.51 -7.61
CA THR A 68 4.40 3.12 -6.42
C THR A 68 3.72 3.62 -5.15
N ILE A 69 3.71 2.77 -4.12
CA ILE A 69 3.15 3.08 -2.79
C ILE A 69 4.24 2.84 -1.74
N ARG A 70 4.38 3.79 -0.82
CA ARG A 70 5.32 3.69 0.32
C ARG A 70 4.60 4.01 1.62
N LEU A 71 5.05 3.43 2.74
CA LEU A 71 4.60 3.85 4.06
C LEU A 71 5.33 5.11 4.51
N GLY A 72 4.58 6.11 4.98
CA GLY A 72 5.10 7.39 5.48
C GLY A 72 5.46 7.36 6.96
N ILE A 73 6.01 6.25 7.45
CA ILE A 73 6.47 6.04 8.84
C ILE A 73 7.90 5.50 8.83
N ASN A 74 8.56 5.63 9.98
CA ASN A 74 9.98 5.86 10.24
C ASN A 74 11.07 4.96 9.62
N GLU A 75 10.80 4.08 8.66
CA GLU A 75 11.82 3.43 7.82
C GLU A 75 11.23 3.11 6.42
N PRO A 76 12.03 3.19 5.34
CA PRO A 76 11.51 3.11 3.97
C PRO A 76 11.14 1.67 3.58
N PHE A 77 9.94 1.23 3.96
CA PHE A 77 9.28 0.10 3.31
C PHE A 77 8.50 0.60 2.08
N SER A 78 9.03 0.33 0.89
CA SER A 78 8.35 0.57 -0.39
C SER A 78 8.20 -0.73 -1.17
N LEU A 79 7.07 -0.89 -1.85
CA LEU A 79 6.83 -2.00 -2.77
C LEU A 79 6.44 -1.40 -4.12
N SER A 80 7.27 -1.57 -5.13
CA SER A 80 6.93 -1.13 -6.48
C SER A 80 5.97 -2.12 -7.16
N ARG A 81 5.35 -1.70 -8.27
CA ARG A 81 4.51 -2.58 -9.08
C ARG A 81 5.28 -3.76 -9.65
N ASN A 82 6.52 -3.54 -10.07
CA ASN A 82 7.37 -4.60 -10.63
C ASN A 82 7.72 -5.62 -9.55
N ASP A 83 8.13 -5.16 -8.36
CA ASP A 83 8.41 -6.05 -7.23
C ASP A 83 7.19 -6.89 -6.84
N TYR A 84 5.98 -6.30 -6.85
CA TYR A 84 4.74 -7.02 -6.58
C TYR A 84 4.41 -8.08 -7.64
N ILE A 85 4.66 -7.79 -8.92
CA ILE A 85 4.39 -8.72 -10.02
C ILE A 85 5.40 -9.88 -10.00
N ASP A 86 6.69 -9.58 -9.78
CA ASP A 86 7.76 -10.57 -9.73
C ASP A 86 7.61 -11.51 -8.53
N ASP A 87 7.28 -10.98 -7.34
CA ASP A 87 6.98 -11.80 -6.15
C ASP A 87 5.85 -12.81 -6.42
N ARG A 88 4.83 -12.38 -7.17
CA ARG A 88 3.69 -13.24 -7.50
C ARG A 88 4.03 -14.28 -8.57
N TYR A 89 4.79 -13.90 -9.59
CA TYR A 89 5.21 -14.80 -10.66
C TYR A 89 6.10 -15.93 -10.11
N ASN A 90 7.00 -15.61 -9.18
CA ASN A 90 7.83 -16.61 -8.52
C ASN A 90 7.00 -17.55 -7.62
N TRP A 91 5.99 -17.07 -6.90
CA TRP A 91 5.19 -17.94 -6.02
C TRP A 91 4.28 -18.92 -6.79
N GLU A 92 3.78 -18.52 -7.97
CA GLU A 92 2.95 -19.39 -8.81
C GLU A 92 3.79 -20.42 -9.61
N HIS A 93 5.10 -20.20 -9.81
CA HIS A 93 6.00 -21.12 -10.52
C HIS A 93 6.84 -22.07 -9.64
N PHE A 94 6.84 -21.90 -8.32
CA PHE A 94 7.50 -22.81 -7.36
C PHE A 94 6.57 -23.93 -6.82
N LEU A 95 5.32 -23.99 -7.31
CA LEU A 95 4.32 -25.00 -6.93
C LEU A 95 4.00 -26.01 -8.06
N ASP A 96 4.81 -26.05 -9.13
CA ASP A 96 4.83 -27.13 -10.12
C ASP A 96 6.07 -28.02 -9.94
#